data_AF-A0A940B3J6-F1
#
_entry.id   AF-A0A940B3J6-F1
#
_cell.length_a   1.000
_cell.length_b   1.000
_cell.length_c   1.000
_cell.angle_alpha   90.00
_cell.angle_beta   90.00
_cell.angle_gamma   90.00
#
_symmetry.space_group_name_H-M   'P 1'
#
loop_
_entity.id
_entity.type
_entity.pdbx_description
1 polymer ?
#
loop_
_entity_poly.entity_id
_entity_poly.type
_entity_poly.pdbx_seq_one_letter_code
_entity_poly.pdbx_strand_id
1 'polypeptide(L)'
;MTEFESTARNNHRNGMNCAMSVYDALSTNNPNRSTPPKPREFGGMCGAVLAAEKTIREMGGTEEDIAEFEKRFTEQHKYLKCGELRGFLSGKCNDYVGTAAAIVASMELEGKSNG
;
A
#
# COMPACT_ATOMS: atom_id res chain seq x y z
N MET A 1 -12.11 -9.90 0.56
CA MET A 1 -11.57 -8.72 1.27
C MET A 1 -10.73 -9.22 2.41
N THR A 2 -9.44 -8.91 2.41
CA THR A 2 -8.51 -9.36 3.47
C THR A 2 -8.71 -8.53 4.73
N GLU A 3 -8.25 -9.04 5.88
CA GLU A 3 -8.24 -8.26 7.13
C GLU A 3 -7.47 -6.95 6.95
N PHE A 4 -6.29 -7.02 6.32
CA PHE A 4 -5.45 -5.87 5.97
C PHE A 4 -6.16 -4.84 5.09
N GLU A 5 -6.88 -5.27 4.06
CA GLU A 5 -7.69 -4.38 3.22
C GLU A 5 -8.74 -3.64 4.06
N SER A 6 -9.47 -4.38 4.90
CA SER A 6 -10.53 -3.81 5.74
C SER A 6 -9.98 -2.80 6.75
N THR A 7 -8.86 -3.13 7.40
CA THR A 7 -8.17 -2.25 8.36
C THR A 7 -7.66 -0.99 7.68
N ALA A 8 -7.00 -1.10 6.52
CA ALA A 8 -6.50 0.08 5.79
C ALA A 8 -7.65 1.01 5.36
N ARG A 9 -8.75 0.44 4.86
CA ARG A 9 -9.95 1.22 4.49
C ARG A 9 -10.56 1.90 5.71
N ASN A 10 -10.67 1.22 6.83
CA ASN A 10 -11.23 1.78 8.08
C ASN A 10 -10.34 2.87 8.66
N ASN A 11 -9.03 2.65 8.72
CA ASN A 11 -8.04 3.64 9.15
C ASN A 11 -8.18 4.94 8.35
N HIS A 12 -8.29 4.85 7.02
CA HIS A 12 -8.46 6.03 6.17
C HIS A 12 -9.81 6.71 6.36
N ARG A 13 -10.91 5.95 6.55
CA ARG A 13 -12.23 6.53 6.87
C ARG A 13 -12.21 7.29 8.19
N ASN A 14 -11.39 6.85 9.13
CA ASN A 14 -11.22 7.46 10.45
C ASN A 14 -10.19 8.60 10.49
N GLY A 15 -9.79 9.13 9.33
CA GLY A 15 -8.98 10.35 9.24
C GLY A 15 -7.47 10.15 9.13
N MET A 16 -6.98 8.90 9.12
CA MET A 16 -5.58 8.66 8.75
C MET A 16 -5.35 9.00 7.27
N ASN A 17 -4.17 9.54 6.96
CA ASN A 17 -3.76 9.76 5.57
C ASN A 17 -3.44 8.43 4.87
N CYS A 18 -3.41 8.41 3.54
CA CYS A 18 -3.25 7.19 2.75
C CYS A 18 -2.03 6.34 3.13
N ALA A 19 -0.89 6.97 3.41
CA ALA A 19 0.32 6.25 3.79
C ALA A 19 0.18 5.61 5.16
N MET A 20 -0.28 6.39 6.14
CA MET A 20 -0.46 5.90 7.51
C MET A 20 -1.50 4.78 7.58
N SER A 21 -2.59 4.86 6.81
CA SER A 21 -3.63 3.83 6.79
C SER A 21 -3.12 2.46 6.34
N VAL A 22 -2.35 2.41 5.25
CA VAL A 22 -1.78 1.16 4.71
C VAL A 22 -0.66 0.66 5.60
N TYR A 23 0.23 1.56 6.00
CA TYR A 23 1.40 1.21 6.81
C TYR A 23 0.99 0.63 8.17
N ASP A 24 0.00 1.23 8.83
CA ASP A 24 -0.49 0.73 10.11
C ASP A 24 -1.15 -0.65 9.97
N ALA A 25 -1.97 -0.83 8.92
CA ALA A 25 -2.62 -2.09 8.65
C ALA A 25 -1.62 -3.23 8.42
N LEU A 26 -0.61 -3.01 7.58
CA LEU A 26 0.36 -4.06 7.19
C LEU A 26 1.45 -4.28 8.25
N SER A 27 1.88 -3.24 8.96
CA SER A 27 3.04 -3.31 9.85
C SER A 27 2.69 -3.52 11.33
N THR A 28 1.45 -3.88 11.68
CA THR A 28 1.01 -4.09 13.08
C THR A 28 1.93 -5.07 13.84
N ASN A 29 2.42 -6.12 13.17
CA ASN A 29 3.31 -7.12 13.77
C ASN A 29 4.71 -7.15 13.15
N ASN A 30 5.10 -6.10 12.41
CA ASN A 30 6.40 -6.05 11.76
C ASN A 30 7.49 -5.59 12.76
N PRO A 31 8.46 -6.44 13.14
CA PRO A 31 9.53 -6.07 14.08
C PRO A 31 10.48 -5.01 13.53
N ASN A 32 10.53 -4.85 12.20
CA ASN A 32 11.38 -3.88 11.50
C ASN A 32 10.62 -2.58 11.16
N ARG A 33 9.39 -2.40 11.69
CA ARG A 33 8.57 -1.21 11.45
C ARG A 33 9.34 0.06 11.84
N SER A 34 9.49 0.97 10.89
CA SER A 34 10.05 2.31 11.11
C SER A 34 9.00 3.42 10.93
N THR A 35 9.42 4.64 10.57
CA THR A 35 8.52 5.78 10.38
C THR A 35 7.72 5.67 9.08
N PRO A 36 6.38 5.82 9.09
CA PRO A 36 5.58 5.79 7.86
C PRO A 36 6.06 6.86 6.85
N PRO A 37 5.98 6.59 5.53
CA PRO A 37 6.34 7.56 4.51
C PRO A 37 5.33 8.70 4.48
N LYS A 38 5.72 9.88 3.98
CA LYS A 38 4.75 10.97 3.81
C LYS A 38 4.06 10.82 2.44
N PRO A 39 2.74 11.03 2.36
CA PRO A 39 2.04 11.01 1.08
C PRO A 39 2.63 12.03 0.10
N ARG A 40 2.72 11.66 -1.19
CA ARG A 40 3.24 12.52 -2.28
C ARG A 40 4.74 12.81 -2.22
N GLU A 41 5.51 12.08 -1.39
CA GLU A 41 6.96 12.06 -1.50
C GLU A 41 7.43 11.45 -2.84
N PHE A 42 8.72 11.60 -3.15
CA PHE A 42 9.38 11.04 -4.33
C PHE A 42 8.65 11.35 -5.65
N GLY A 43 8.42 12.64 -5.93
CA GLY A 43 7.82 13.06 -7.18
C GLY A 43 6.29 12.89 -7.24
N GLY A 44 5.61 12.91 -6.09
CA GLY A 44 4.15 12.90 -6.02
C GLY A 44 3.53 11.51 -5.93
N MET A 45 4.30 10.49 -5.52
CA MET A 45 3.84 9.11 -5.40
C MET A 45 2.66 8.96 -4.44
N CYS A 46 1.77 8.02 -4.74
CA CYS A 46 0.64 7.72 -3.88
C CYS A 46 1.12 7.27 -2.49
N GLY A 47 0.54 7.82 -1.43
CA GLY A 47 0.91 7.43 -0.07
C GLY A 47 0.67 5.94 0.21
N ALA A 48 -0.39 5.36 -0.38
CA ALA A 48 -0.68 3.93 -0.26
C ALA A 48 0.41 3.06 -0.91
N VAL A 49 0.90 3.47 -2.08
CA VAL A 49 1.98 2.81 -2.83
C VAL A 49 3.29 2.88 -2.03
N LEU A 50 3.68 4.09 -1.59
CA LEU A 50 4.89 4.27 -0.78
C LEU A 50 4.88 3.45 0.51
N ALA A 51 3.73 3.35 1.18
CA ALA A 51 3.58 2.56 2.40
C ALA A 51 3.72 1.06 2.12
N ALA A 52 3.10 0.56 1.05
CA ALA A 52 3.20 -0.83 0.63
C ALA A 52 4.64 -1.22 0.27
N GLU A 53 5.31 -0.44 -0.58
CA GLU A 53 6.72 -0.70 -0.94
C GLU A 53 7.63 -0.71 0.29
N LYS A 54 7.41 0.24 1.21
CA LYS A 54 8.18 0.31 2.44
C LYS A 54 7.96 -0.94 3.30
N THR A 55 6.71 -1.37 3.49
CA THR A 55 6.42 -2.57 4.25
C THR A 55 7.04 -3.82 3.61
N ILE A 56 7.00 -3.95 2.27
CA ILE A 56 7.68 -5.04 1.55
C ILE A 56 9.19 -5.05 1.91
N ARG A 57 9.87 -3.90 1.80
CA ARG A 57 11.30 -3.79 2.16
C ARG A 57 11.56 -4.16 3.63
N GLU A 58 10.73 -3.70 4.55
CA GLU A 58 10.89 -3.99 5.99
C GLU A 58 10.63 -5.47 6.33
N MET A 59 9.82 -6.16 5.54
CA MET A 59 9.57 -7.60 5.66
C MET A 59 10.64 -8.46 4.96
N GLY A 60 11.66 -7.82 4.36
CA GLY A 60 12.76 -8.51 3.68
C GLY A 60 12.51 -8.80 2.20
N GLY A 61 11.46 -8.22 1.61
CA GLY A 61 11.18 -8.31 0.19
C GLY A 61 12.21 -7.57 -0.68
N THR A 62 12.27 -8.00 -1.93
CA THR A 62 13.22 -7.55 -2.96
C THR A 62 12.63 -6.42 -3.82
N GLU A 63 13.46 -5.82 -4.69
CA GLU A 63 12.95 -4.84 -5.66
C GLU A 63 12.07 -5.51 -6.73
N GLU A 64 12.26 -6.81 -6.99
CA GLU A 64 11.37 -7.61 -7.83
C GLU A 64 9.97 -7.74 -7.21
N ASP A 65 9.87 -7.94 -5.89
CA ASP A 65 8.58 -7.96 -5.18
C ASP A 65 7.89 -6.61 -5.25
N ILE A 66 8.65 -5.52 -5.15
CA ILE A 66 8.12 -4.16 -5.30
C ILE A 66 7.61 -3.92 -6.71
N ALA A 67 8.36 -4.32 -7.74
CA ALA A 67 7.94 -4.21 -9.12
C ALA A 67 6.67 -5.03 -9.41
N GLU A 68 6.55 -6.22 -8.82
CA GLU A 68 5.33 -7.03 -8.93
C GLU A 68 4.14 -6.38 -8.21
N PHE A 69 4.35 -5.80 -7.03
CA PHE A 69 3.33 -4.99 -6.35
C PHE A 69 2.86 -3.81 -7.23
N GLU A 70 3.80 -3.03 -7.76
CA GLU A 70 3.51 -1.87 -8.60
C GLU A 70 2.75 -2.27 -9.87
N LYS A 71 3.14 -3.38 -10.49
CA LYS A 71 2.44 -3.97 -11.64
C LYS A 71 1.01 -4.34 -11.28
N ARG A 72 0.79 -5.12 -10.22
CA ARG A 72 -0.56 -5.51 -9.76
C ARG A 72 -1.41 -4.28 -9.40
N PHE A 73 -0.81 -3.25 -8.81
CA PHE A 73 -1.50 -2.01 -8.47
C PHE A 73 -1.91 -1.23 -9.74
N THR A 74 -1.00 -1.10 -10.71
CA THR A 74 -1.25 -0.39 -11.97
C THR A 74 -2.19 -1.15 -12.90
N GLU A 75 -2.27 -2.48 -12.84
CA GLU A 75 -3.31 -3.24 -13.52
C GLU A 75 -4.72 -2.84 -13.06
N GLN A 76 -4.87 -2.47 -11.78
CA GLN A 76 -6.16 -2.02 -11.22
C GLN A 76 -6.40 -0.52 -11.38
N HIS A 77 -5.35 0.30 -11.22
CA HIS A 77 -5.48 1.76 -11.06
C HIS A 77 -4.70 2.60 -12.08
N LYS A 78 -4.01 1.96 -13.04
CA LYS A 78 -3.22 2.53 -14.14
C LYS A 78 -1.98 3.36 -13.77
N TYR A 79 -1.97 4.01 -12.62
CA TYR A 79 -0.93 4.96 -12.23
C TYR A 79 -0.42 4.71 -10.81
N LEU A 80 0.76 5.24 -10.51
CA LEU A 80 1.37 5.19 -9.17
C LEU A 80 1.37 6.56 -8.48
N LYS A 81 1.28 7.66 -9.24
CA LYS A 81 1.32 9.01 -8.67
C LYS A 81 -0.05 9.48 -8.26
N CYS A 82 -0.10 10.17 -7.11
CA CYS A 82 -1.33 10.65 -6.51
C CYS A 82 -2.09 11.62 -7.43
N GLY A 83 -1.37 12.49 -8.15
CA GLY A 83 -1.99 13.44 -9.09
C GLY A 83 -2.71 12.75 -10.25
N GLU A 84 -2.10 11.70 -10.82
CA GLU A 84 -2.65 10.94 -11.93
C GLU A 84 -3.84 10.08 -11.47
N LEU A 85 -3.69 9.42 -10.31
CA LEU A 85 -4.75 8.63 -9.68
C LEU A 85 -5.98 9.46 -9.31
N ARG A 86 -5.79 10.73 -8.93
CA ARG A 86 -6.92 11.61 -8.59
C ARG A 86 -7.58 12.24 -9.80
N GLY A 87 -6.91 12.35 -10.95
CA GLY A 87 -7.43 13.07 -12.10
C GLY A 87 -8.01 14.46 -11.72
N PHE A 88 -9.08 14.89 -12.40
CA PHE A 88 -9.78 16.16 -12.15
C PHE A 88 -10.80 16.09 -10.98
N LEU A 89 -11.10 14.90 -10.44
CA LEU A 89 -12.13 14.69 -9.40
C LEU A 89 -11.57 13.87 -8.21
N SER A 90 -11.60 14.44 -7.01
CA SER A 90 -11.25 13.73 -5.78
C SER A 90 -12.26 12.63 -5.44
N GLY A 91 -11.82 11.44 -5.00
CA GLY A 91 -12.76 10.54 -4.32
C GLY A 91 -12.34 9.11 -3.99
N LYS A 92 -11.29 8.54 -4.61
CA LYS A 92 -11.02 7.09 -4.51
C LYS A 92 -9.83 6.69 -3.63
N CYS A 93 -9.33 7.60 -2.80
CA CYS A 93 -8.19 7.29 -1.91
C CYS A 93 -8.47 6.09 -0.99
N ASN A 94 -9.72 5.88 -0.58
CA ASN A 94 -10.11 4.72 0.23
C ASN A 94 -9.98 3.40 -0.54
N ASP A 95 -10.20 3.41 -1.85
CA ASP A 95 -10.00 2.23 -2.69
C ASP A 95 -8.51 1.96 -2.89
N TYR A 96 -7.70 3.00 -3.10
CA TYR A 96 -6.26 2.85 -3.27
C TYR A 96 -5.58 2.26 -2.03
N VAL A 97 -5.95 2.69 -0.82
CA VAL A 97 -5.40 2.10 0.41
C VAL A 97 -5.85 0.65 0.60
N GLY A 98 -7.10 0.32 0.24
CA GLY A 98 -7.61 -1.04 0.32
C GLY A 98 -6.91 -1.98 -0.65
N THR A 99 -6.82 -1.58 -1.92
CA THR A 99 -6.10 -2.35 -2.95
C THR A 99 -4.64 -2.56 -2.59
N ALA A 100 -3.93 -1.51 -2.15
CA ALA A 100 -2.52 -1.63 -1.79
C ALA A 100 -2.31 -2.66 -0.66
N ALA A 101 -3.11 -2.56 0.42
CA ALA A 101 -3.04 -3.51 1.51
C ALA A 101 -3.44 -4.95 1.10
N ALA A 102 -4.42 -5.10 0.21
CA ALA A 102 -4.85 -6.40 -0.29
C ALA A 102 -3.75 -7.09 -1.13
N ILE A 103 -3.06 -6.35 -2.00
CA ILE A 103 -2.02 -6.89 -2.87
C ILE A 103 -0.83 -7.40 -2.03
N VAL A 104 -0.32 -6.57 -1.11
CA VAL A 104 0.81 -6.97 -0.25
C VAL A 104 0.45 -8.20 0.58
N ALA A 105 -0.74 -8.22 1.17
CA ALA A 105 -1.21 -9.38 1.93
C ALA A 105 -1.30 -10.66 1.08
N SER A 106 -1.71 -10.56 -0.19
CA SER A 106 -1.75 -11.71 -1.11
C SER A 106 -0.34 -12.24 -1.39
N MET A 107 0.61 -11.35 -1.69
CA MET A 107 2.00 -11.72 -1.99
C MET A 107 2.66 -12.45 -0.80
N GLU A 108 2.39 -12.00 0.43
CA GLU A 108 2.87 -12.66 1.66
C GLU A 108 2.31 -14.08 1.85
N LEU A 109 1.04 -14.31 1.49
CA LEU A 109 0.41 -15.63 1.56
C LEU A 109 0.92 -16.57 0.47
N GLU A 110 1.18 -16.03 -0.73
CA GLU A 110 1.77 -16.76 -1.85
C GLU A 110 3.21 -17.20 -1.53
N GLY A 111 4.02 -16.34 -0.89
CA GLY A 111 5.39 -16.67 -0.48
C GLY A 111 5.48 -17.75 0.60
N LYS A 112 4.52 -17.80 1.54
CA LYS A 112 4.48 -18.81 2.62
C LYS A 112 4.02 -20.19 2.17
N SER A 113 3.37 -20.29 1.01
CA SER A 113 2.87 -21.57 0.47
C SER A 113 3.94 -22.38 -0.25
N ASN A 114 5.11 -21.79 -0.49
CA ASN A 114 6.25 -22.39 -1.20
C ASN A 114 7.46 -22.67 -0.29
N GLY A 115 7.30 -22.58 1.04
CA GLY A 115 8.35 -22.77 2.05
C GLY A 115 8.20 -24.05 2.86
#